data_AF-A0A366XXQ8-F1
#
_entry.id   AF-A0A366XXQ8-F1
#
_cell.length_a   1.000
_cell.length_b   1.000
_cell.length_c   1.000
_cell.angle_alpha   90.00
_cell.angle_beta   90.00
_cell.angle_gamma   90.00
#
_symmetry.space_group_name_H-M   'P 1'
#
loop_
_entity.id
_entity.type
_entity.pdbx_description
1 polymer ?
#
loop_
_entity_poly.entity_id
_entity_poly.type
_entity_poly.pdbx_seq_one_letter_code
_entity_poly.pdbx_strand_id
1 'polypeptide(L)'
;MKKILASVLAAVMMVTIFPATMFAAVDQTELTAYLTEITMTEEELVEYLAFYDYPLEDFESVEELRDFLGPVVTEETLNELLQNYELTKEELIALLVEYGELEEGEEIADAFKFISDLDSAVYFYLEEQNYTPITDESLQQLLDEYGLTKEELEALLNEYEDSLEYYEYIEELEYALDFYMNYDGELPDMSEFFTEFGLTEEELDALFTHFAEVIEGNEEAFLDQMLALNDRMMKFENFDSATELSAADIAELLSIYHEVLQLSQLKVKFYLVKDGKKEPLSLEALMKIDYLDGADLLIELYNLQGEFLADLVLTAEMFDSELLKETGEDLAETVKVVEEVKEAKEAPKQANKKPLQKTVKGGKLPDTASDYVQNMLIGLLLIASGVFLYRKLKVKGA
;
A
#
# COMPACT_ATOMS: atom_id res chain seq x y z
N MET A 1 -46.14 -18.51 -32.91
CA MET A 1 -45.39 -19.58 -32.21
C MET A 1 -44.12 -20.03 -32.94
N LYS A 2 -44.13 -20.37 -34.24
CA LYS A 2 -42.90 -20.79 -34.97
C LYS A 2 -41.80 -19.71 -35.12
N LYS A 3 -42.15 -18.42 -35.13
CA LYS A 3 -41.16 -17.32 -35.23
C LYS A 3 -40.56 -16.89 -33.89
N ILE A 4 -41.25 -17.13 -32.77
CA ILE A 4 -40.72 -16.85 -31.42
C ILE A 4 -39.82 -18.00 -30.96
N LEU A 5 -40.14 -19.25 -31.34
CA LEU A 5 -39.27 -20.40 -31.07
C LEU A 5 -37.93 -20.33 -31.83
N ALA A 6 -37.92 -19.74 -33.04
CA ALA A 6 -36.68 -19.53 -33.80
C ALA A 6 -35.79 -18.42 -33.21
N SER A 7 -36.39 -17.38 -32.61
CA SER A 7 -35.65 -16.28 -31.96
C SER A 7 -35.03 -16.72 -30.63
N VAL A 8 -35.70 -17.57 -29.86
CA VAL A 8 -35.15 -18.13 -28.63
C VAL A 8 -34.04 -19.15 -28.92
N LEU A 9 -34.18 -19.96 -29.99
CA LEU A 9 -33.13 -20.90 -30.40
C LEU A 9 -31.88 -20.19 -30.96
N ALA A 10 -32.03 -19.03 -31.60
CA ALA A 10 -30.92 -18.21 -32.07
C ALA A 10 -30.20 -17.47 -30.91
N ALA A 11 -30.93 -17.04 -29.88
CA ALA A 11 -30.34 -16.45 -28.67
C ALA A 11 -29.58 -17.50 -27.83
N VAL A 12 -30.09 -18.73 -27.74
CA VAL A 12 -29.39 -19.84 -27.06
C VAL A 12 -28.13 -20.28 -27.83
N MET A 13 -28.12 -20.18 -29.17
CA MET A 13 -26.90 -20.46 -29.96
C MET A 13 -25.86 -19.33 -29.92
N MET A 14 -26.22 -18.08 -29.59
CA MET A 14 -25.22 -17.01 -29.41
C MET A 14 -24.49 -17.11 -28.06
N VAL A 15 -25.09 -17.74 -27.05
CA VAL A 15 -24.44 -18.00 -25.75
C VAL A 15 -23.43 -19.16 -25.84
N THR A 16 -23.47 -19.97 -26.91
CA THR A 16 -22.53 -21.10 -27.10
C THR A 16 -21.30 -20.79 -27.97
N ILE A 17 -21.12 -19.54 -28.41
CA ILE A 17 -19.96 -19.12 -29.23
C ILE A 17 -19.23 -17.92 -28.61
N PHE A 18 -19.34 -17.71 -27.31
CA PHE A 18 -18.15 -17.27 -26.60
C PHE A 18 -17.26 -18.51 -26.51
N PRO A 19 -16.00 -18.50 -27.01
CA PRO A 19 -15.05 -19.43 -26.47
C PRO A 19 -15.06 -19.16 -24.97
N ALA A 20 -15.57 -20.10 -24.19
CA ALA A 20 -14.98 -20.30 -22.88
C ALA A 20 -13.51 -20.57 -23.22
N THR A 21 -12.69 -19.54 -23.19
CA THR A 21 -11.35 -19.72 -22.67
C THR A 21 -11.60 -20.19 -21.24
N MET A 22 -11.86 -21.49 -21.10
CA MET A 22 -11.42 -22.20 -19.92
C MET A 22 -9.93 -21.87 -19.92
N PHE A 23 -9.53 -20.88 -19.12
CA PHE A 23 -8.15 -20.84 -18.65
C PHE A 23 -7.88 -22.27 -18.19
N ALA A 24 -6.92 -22.91 -18.84
CA ALA A 24 -6.64 -24.30 -18.55
C ALA A 24 -6.06 -24.30 -17.14
N ALA A 25 -6.88 -24.65 -16.16
CA ALA A 25 -6.40 -24.86 -14.80
C ALA A 25 -5.21 -25.83 -14.87
N VAL A 26 -4.17 -25.54 -14.08
CA VAL A 26 -2.96 -26.37 -14.00
C VAL A 26 -3.32 -27.85 -13.96
N ASP A 27 -2.70 -28.65 -14.85
CA ASP A 27 -2.94 -30.09 -14.85
C ASP A 27 -2.54 -30.70 -13.51
N GLN A 28 -3.51 -31.32 -12.84
CA GLN A 28 -3.35 -31.85 -11.48
C GLN A 28 -2.27 -32.95 -11.37
N THR A 29 -2.00 -33.67 -12.46
CA THR A 29 -0.94 -34.69 -12.48
C THR A 29 0.43 -34.04 -12.52
N GLU A 30 0.58 -33.01 -13.36
CA GLU A 30 1.80 -32.21 -13.46
C GLU A 30 2.06 -31.44 -12.17
N LEU A 31 1.02 -30.85 -11.58
CA LEU A 31 1.09 -30.15 -10.29
C LEU A 31 1.56 -31.09 -9.18
N THR A 32 0.98 -32.29 -9.08
CA THR A 32 1.40 -33.29 -8.08
C THR A 32 2.87 -33.68 -8.25
N ALA A 33 3.34 -33.82 -9.50
CA ALA A 33 4.73 -34.11 -9.79
C ALA A 33 5.65 -32.97 -9.36
N TYR A 34 5.26 -31.72 -9.64
CA TYR A 34 6.01 -30.53 -9.24
C TYR A 34 6.05 -30.33 -7.73
N LEU A 35 4.92 -30.47 -7.04
CA LEU A 35 4.82 -30.44 -5.58
C LEU A 35 5.76 -31.46 -4.91
N THR A 36 5.86 -32.65 -5.51
CA THR A 36 6.80 -33.68 -5.04
C THR A 36 8.26 -33.25 -5.24
N GLU A 37 8.56 -32.59 -6.35
CA GLU A 37 9.90 -32.08 -6.68
C GLU A 37 10.34 -30.99 -5.69
N ILE A 38 9.50 -29.99 -5.45
CA ILE A 38 9.79 -28.88 -4.53
C ILE A 38 9.57 -29.26 -3.06
N THR A 39 9.09 -30.47 -2.78
CA THR A 39 8.78 -30.97 -1.44
C THR A 39 7.82 -30.04 -0.69
N MET A 40 6.69 -29.73 -1.34
CA MET A 40 5.59 -28.97 -0.76
C MET A 40 4.27 -29.73 -0.95
N THR A 41 3.34 -29.51 -0.06
CA THR A 41 1.93 -29.86 -0.26
C THR A 41 1.25 -28.77 -1.09
N GLU A 42 0.12 -29.12 -1.70
CA GLU A 42 -0.70 -28.14 -2.43
C GLU A 42 -1.20 -27.02 -1.51
N GLU A 43 -1.53 -27.33 -0.25
CA GLU A 43 -1.92 -26.36 0.77
C GLU A 43 -0.78 -25.38 1.06
N GLU A 44 0.44 -25.88 1.30
CA GLU A 44 1.63 -25.02 1.51
C GLU A 44 1.94 -24.17 0.28
N LEU A 45 1.75 -24.68 -0.94
CA LEU A 45 1.94 -23.91 -2.17
C LEU A 45 0.90 -22.80 -2.31
N VAL A 46 -0.37 -23.09 -2.01
CA VAL A 46 -1.45 -22.09 -2.05
C VAL A 46 -1.22 -21.00 -1.01
N GLU A 47 -0.83 -21.37 0.22
CA GLU A 47 -0.48 -20.41 1.27
C GLU A 47 0.71 -19.54 0.85
N TYR A 48 1.73 -20.16 0.25
CA TYR A 48 2.91 -19.45 -0.22
C TYR A 48 2.58 -18.47 -1.36
N LEU A 49 1.75 -18.88 -2.32
CA LEU A 49 1.30 -18.02 -3.42
C LEU A 49 0.39 -16.87 -2.96
N ALA A 50 -0.38 -17.07 -1.89
CA ALA A 50 -1.21 -16.03 -1.30
C ALA A 50 -0.41 -14.83 -0.79
N PHE A 51 0.87 -15.01 -0.40
CA PHE A 51 1.76 -13.90 -0.05
C PHE A 51 1.97 -12.94 -1.22
N TYR A 52 1.94 -13.44 -2.45
CA TYR A 52 2.12 -12.65 -3.67
C TYR A 52 0.79 -12.15 -4.26
N ASP A 53 -0.35 -12.48 -3.63
CA ASP A 53 -1.71 -12.23 -4.17
C ASP A 53 -1.96 -12.84 -5.56
N TYR A 54 -1.26 -13.95 -5.86
CA TYR A 54 -1.40 -14.72 -7.10
C TYR A 54 -1.99 -16.10 -6.81
N PRO A 55 -3.32 -16.29 -6.81
CA PRO A 55 -3.91 -17.61 -6.58
C PRO A 55 -3.43 -18.63 -7.62
N LEU A 56 -3.33 -19.90 -7.22
CA LEU A 56 -2.92 -20.99 -8.11
C LEU A 56 -3.78 -21.09 -9.41
N GLU A 57 -5.01 -20.60 -9.35
CA GLU A 57 -5.95 -20.57 -10.47
C GLU A 57 -5.55 -19.60 -11.59
N ASP A 58 -4.67 -18.63 -11.30
CA ASP A 58 -4.20 -17.64 -12.27
C ASP A 58 -3.09 -18.18 -13.18
N PHE A 59 -2.51 -19.34 -12.85
CA PHE A 59 -1.48 -19.98 -13.66
C PHE A 59 -2.10 -20.93 -14.70
N GLU A 60 -1.70 -20.78 -15.97
CA GLU A 60 -2.15 -21.62 -17.07
C GLU A 60 -1.43 -22.98 -17.10
N SER A 61 -0.29 -23.11 -16.41
CA SER A 61 0.50 -24.35 -16.39
C SER A 61 1.49 -24.43 -15.22
N VAL A 62 2.01 -25.65 -14.97
CA VAL A 62 3.13 -25.87 -14.04
C VAL A 62 4.42 -25.21 -14.53
N GLU A 63 4.59 -25.06 -15.85
CA GLU A 63 5.75 -24.37 -16.42
C GLU A 63 5.75 -22.90 -16.03
N GLU A 64 4.61 -22.22 -16.16
CA GLU A 64 4.43 -20.83 -15.72
C GLU A 64 4.63 -20.67 -14.21
N LEU A 65 4.06 -21.59 -13.42
CA LEU A 65 4.27 -21.61 -11.97
C LEU A 65 5.76 -21.77 -11.61
N ARG A 66 6.49 -22.62 -12.35
CA ARG A 66 7.91 -22.86 -12.15
C ARG A 66 8.75 -21.65 -12.57
N ASP A 67 8.37 -20.95 -13.62
CA ASP A 67 9.05 -19.74 -14.06
C ASP A 67 8.83 -18.60 -13.06
N PHE A 68 7.63 -18.50 -12.48
CA PHE A 68 7.30 -17.53 -11.44
C PHE A 68 8.05 -17.79 -10.12
N LEU A 69 7.97 -19.01 -9.60
CA LEU A 69 8.61 -19.40 -8.34
C LEU A 69 10.12 -19.63 -8.48
N GLY A 70 10.62 -19.85 -9.69
CA GLY A 70 12.00 -20.27 -9.89
C GLY A 70 12.36 -21.62 -9.23
N PRO A 71 13.64 -22.01 -9.26
CA PRO A 71 14.10 -23.24 -8.62
C PRO A 71 14.22 -23.08 -7.10
N VAL A 72 14.14 -24.19 -6.38
CA VAL A 72 14.35 -24.21 -4.91
C VAL A 72 15.80 -23.82 -4.54
N VAL A 73 15.97 -23.27 -3.34
CA VAL A 73 17.30 -22.97 -2.80
C VAL A 73 18.06 -24.26 -2.53
N THR A 74 19.15 -24.45 -3.25
CA THR A 74 20.10 -25.56 -3.12
C THR A 74 21.51 -25.01 -3.19
N GLU A 75 22.52 -25.80 -2.79
CA GLU A 75 23.92 -25.40 -2.98
C GLU A 75 24.25 -25.08 -4.45
N GLU A 76 23.61 -25.74 -5.43
CA GLU A 76 23.86 -25.47 -6.85
C GLU A 76 23.27 -24.12 -7.27
N THR A 77 21.98 -23.90 -7.02
CA THR A 77 21.27 -22.66 -7.38
C THR A 77 21.78 -21.45 -6.61
N LEU A 78 22.18 -21.64 -5.35
CA LEU A 78 22.84 -20.59 -4.56
C LEU A 78 24.20 -20.20 -5.16
N ASN A 79 25.01 -21.16 -5.61
CA ASN A 79 26.29 -20.87 -6.25
C ASN A 79 26.13 -20.16 -7.61
N GLU A 80 25.02 -20.39 -8.32
CA GLU A 80 24.68 -19.64 -9.53
C GLU A 80 24.32 -18.18 -9.21
N LEU A 81 23.45 -17.96 -8.21
CA LEU A 81 23.11 -16.61 -7.74
C LEU A 81 24.35 -15.83 -7.28
N LEU A 82 25.19 -16.45 -6.45
CA LEU A 82 26.45 -15.84 -5.97
C LEU A 82 27.38 -15.45 -7.13
N GLN A 83 27.42 -16.24 -8.21
CA GLN A 83 28.19 -15.89 -9.40
C GLN A 83 27.58 -14.72 -10.17
N ASN A 84 26.25 -14.66 -10.29
CA ASN A 84 25.55 -13.60 -11.02
C ASN A 84 25.74 -12.23 -10.36
N TYR A 85 25.71 -12.18 -9.02
CA TYR A 85 25.93 -10.95 -8.25
C TYR A 85 27.39 -10.72 -7.84
N GLU A 86 28.31 -11.60 -8.27
CA GLU A 86 29.72 -11.56 -7.88
C GLU A 86 29.96 -11.54 -6.35
N LEU A 87 29.06 -12.16 -5.58
CA LEU A 87 29.10 -12.23 -4.11
C LEU A 87 29.78 -13.51 -3.61
N THR A 88 30.42 -13.41 -2.44
CA THR A 88 30.74 -14.59 -1.61
C THR A 88 29.54 -15.00 -0.75
N LYS A 89 29.50 -16.27 -0.32
CA LYS A 89 28.44 -16.76 0.58
C LYS A 89 28.43 -15.99 1.90
N GLU A 90 29.60 -15.62 2.41
CA GLU A 90 29.74 -14.81 3.61
C GLU A 90 29.18 -13.39 3.46
N GLU A 91 29.39 -12.75 2.30
CA GLU A 91 28.82 -11.41 2.00
C GLU A 91 27.31 -11.47 1.87
N LEU A 92 26.77 -12.49 1.18
CA LEU A 92 25.33 -12.70 1.09
C LEU A 92 24.69 -12.90 2.48
N ILE A 93 25.28 -13.74 3.34
CA ILE A 93 24.78 -13.95 4.71
C ILE A 93 24.80 -12.63 5.49
N ALA A 94 25.88 -11.85 5.39
CA ALA A 94 25.98 -10.57 6.07
C ALA A 94 24.89 -9.59 5.62
N LEU A 95 24.64 -9.50 4.30
CA LEU A 95 23.58 -8.69 3.72
C LEU A 95 22.21 -9.07 4.28
N LEU A 96 21.84 -10.35 4.23
CA LEU A 96 20.53 -10.80 4.69
C LEU A 96 20.34 -10.61 6.20
N VAL A 97 21.40 -10.79 7.01
CA VAL A 97 21.33 -10.54 8.46
C VAL A 97 21.18 -9.06 8.78
N GLU A 98 21.87 -8.18 8.05
CA GLU A 98 21.80 -6.73 8.24
C GLU A 98 20.38 -6.19 8.03
N TYR A 99 19.69 -6.70 7.01
CA TYR A 99 18.32 -6.31 6.66
C TYR A 99 17.23 -7.14 7.35
N GLY A 100 17.62 -8.09 8.21
CA GLY A 100 16.68 -8.88 9.02
C GLY A 100 15.99 -10.03 8.29
N GLU A 101 16.43 -10.36 7.09
CA GLU A 101 15.95 -11.47 6.26
C GLU A 101 16.49 -12.84 6.73
N LEU A 102 17.55 -12.84 7.53
CA LEU A 102 18.18 -14.06 8.05
C LEU A 102 18.62 -13.85 9.51
N GLU A 103 18.32 -14.79 10.42
CA GLU A 103 18.85 -14.73 11.78
C GLU A 103 20.35 -15.12 11.82
N GLU A 104 21.12 -14.58 12.78
CA GLU A 104 22.53 -14.95 12.94
C GLU A 104 22.70 -16.47 13.17
N GLY A 105 23.31 -17.15 12.18
CA GLY A 105 23.59 -18.58 12.23
C GLY A 105 22.47 -19.47 11.69
N GLU A 106 21.41 -18.89 11.13
CA GLU A 106 20.41 -19.58 10.32
C GLU A 106 20.97 -19.92 8.93
N GLU A 107 20.50 -21.02 8.33
CA GLU A 107 20.87 -21.40 6.97
C GLU A 107 19.94 -20.72 5.96
N ILE A 108 20.48 -20.20 4.86
CA ILE A 108 19.70 -19.48 3.83
C ILE A 108 18.52 -20.33 3.31
N ALA A 109 18.70 -21.64 3.16
CA ALA A 109 17.65 -22.54 2.67
C ALA A 109 16.51 -22.79 3.68
N ASP A 110 16.69 -22.43 4.96
CA ASP A 110 15.65 -22.47 5.97
C ASP A 110 14.79 -21.18 5.94
N ALA A 111 15.40 -20.04 5.61
CA ALA A 111 14.72 -18.75 5.44
C ALA A 111 14.06 -18.58 4.06
N PHE A 112 14.72 -19.04 3.00
CA PHE A 112 14.27 -18.90 1.61
C PHE A 112 13.99 -20.26 0.98
N LYS A 113 12.74 -20.47 0.55
CA LYS A 113 12.34 -21.71 -0.13
C LYS A 113 12.80 -21.72 -1.59
N PHE A 114 12.63 -20.60 -2.28
CA PHE A 114 12.91 -20.45 -3.70
C PHE A 114 14.01 -19.44 -3.96
N ILE A 115 14.79 -19.67 -5.03
CA ILE A 115 15.88 -18.76 -5.41
C ILE A 115 15.32 -17.42 -5.89
N SER A 116 14.10 -17.36 -6.43
CA SER A 116 13.47 -16.12 -6.90
C SER A 116 13.31 -15.10 -5.78
N ASP A 117 12.94 -15.57 -4.59
CA ASP A 117 12.77 -14.72 -3.41
C ASP A 117 14.11 -14.20 -2.93
N LEU A 118 15.09 -15.11 -2.85
CA LEU A 118 16.44 -14.76 -2.48
C LEU A 118 17.06 -13.79 -3.50
N ASP A 119 16.87 -14.03 -4.79
CA ASP A 119 17.29 -13.18 -5.90
C ASP A 119 16.67 -11.80 -5.80
N SER A 120 15.36 -11.73 -5.51
CA SER A 120 14.65 -10.46 -5.34
C SER A 120 15.14 -9.69 -4.12
N ALA A 121 15.33 -10.36 -2.98
CA ALA A 121 15.90 -9.74 -1.77
C ALA A 121 17.32 -9.24 -2.04
N VAL A 122 18.17 -10.08 -2.63
CA VAL A 122 19.56 -9.72 -2.97
C VAL A 122 19.60 -8.56 -3.94
N TYR A 123 18.79 -8.57 -5.00
CA TYR A 123 18.68 -7.47 -5.95
C TYR A 123 18.31 -6.18 -5.24
N PHE A 124 17.25 -6.19 -4.43
CA PHE A 124 16.75 -5.02 -3.73
C PHE A 124 17.79 -4.44 -2.76
N TYR A 125 18.39 -5.27 -1.91
CA TYR A 125 19.36 -4.80 -0.91
C TYR A 125 20.75 -4.52 -1.50
N LEU A 126 21.12 -5.17 -2.60
CA LEU A 126 22.34 -4.79 -3.32
C LEU A 126 22.16 -3.49 -4.08
N GLU A 127 20.99 -3.18 -4.63
CA GLU A 127 20.74 -1.83 -5.17
C GLU A 127 20.90 -0.77 -4.08
N GLU A 128 20.41 -1.03 -2.86
CA GLU A 128 20.64 -0.13 -1.72
C GLU A 128 22.11 -0.09 -1.24
N GLN A 129 22.91 -1.15 -1.42
CA GLN A 129 24.34 -1.15 -1.08
C GLN A 129 25.25 -0.65 -2.21
N ASN A 130 24.77 -0.65 -3.45
CA ASN A 130 25.52 -0.23 -4.63
C ASN A 130 25.54 1.28 -4.83
N TYR A 131 24.99 2.04 -3.88
CA TYR A 131 25.11 3.48 -3.89
C TYR A 131 26.59 3.91 -3.89
N THR A 132 27.04 4.41 -5.03
CA THR A 132 28.41 4.87 -5.25
C THR A 132 28.54 6.25 -4.61
N PRO A 133 29.38 6.43 -3.58
CA PRO A 133 29.53 7.74 -2.96
C PRO A 133 29.97 8.79 -3.98
N ILE A 134 29.47 10.01 -3.84
CA ILE A 134 29.91 11.11 -4.69
C ILE A 134 31.38 11.44 -4.36
N THR A 135 32.25 11.16 -5.32
CA THR A 135 33.67 11.53 -5.32
C THR A 135 33.99 12.30 -6.59
N ASP A 136 35.15 12.96 -6.65
CA ASP A 136 35.58 13.65 -7.88
C ASP A 136 35.63 12.71 -9.10
N GLU A 137 35.94 11.42 -8.91
CA GLU A 137 36.02 10.44 -9.99
C GLU A 137 34.65 9.95 -10.44
N SER A 138 33.79 9.54 -9.51
CA SER A 138 32.45 9.05 -9.81
C SER A 138 31.54 10.15 -10.34
N LEU A 139 31.66 11.38 -9.82
CA LEU A 139 30.97 12.55 -10.35
C LEU A 139 31.41 12.85 -11.78
N GLN A 140 32.71 12.76 -12.08
CA GLN A 140 33.19 13.01 -13.43
C GLN A 140 32.69 11.96 -14.44
N GLN A 141 32.54 10.70 -14.03
CA GLN A 141 31.97 9.65 -14.87
C GLN A 141 30.50 9.95 -15.22
N LEU A 142 29.69 10.31 -14.23
CA LEU A 142 28.30 10.71 -14.44
C LEU A 142 28.19 11.93 -15.37
N LEU A 143 29.03 12.95 -15.14
CA LEU A 143 29.10 14.15 -15.98
C LEU A 143 29.45 13.80 -17.44
N ASP A 144 30.40 12.90 -17.66
CA ASP A 144 30.79 12.45 -19.01
C ASP A 144 29.66 11.68 -19.71
N GLU A 145 28.88 10.88 -18.96
CA GLU A 145 27.74 10.12 -19.45
C GLU A 145 26.59 11.03 -19.91
N TYR A 146 26.20 11.99 -19.08
CA TYR A 146 25.16 12.97 -19.40
C TYR A 146 25.66 14.08 -20.34
N GLY A 147 26.96 14.11 -20.65
CA GLY A 147 27.59 15.12 -21.49
C GLY A 147 27.53 16.53 -20.88
N LEU A 148 27.56 16.62 -19.55
CA LEU A 148 27.49 17.86 -18.78
C LEU A 148 28.87 18.26 -18.27
N THR A 149 29.12 19.56 -18.17
CA THR A 149 30.19 20.10 -17.31
C THR A 149 29.68 20.25 -15.87
N LYS A 150 30.58 20.33 -14.89
CA LYS A 150 30.20 20.57 -13.49
C LYS A 150 29.40 21.88 -13.33
N GLU A 151 29.76 22.92 -14.07
CA GLU A 151 29.01 24.18 -14.07
C GLU A 151 27.60 24.03 -14.66
N GLU A 152 27.42 23.19 -15.68
CA GLU A 152 26.10 22.88 -16.26
C GLU A 152 25.24 22.03 -15.33
N LEU A 153 25.85 21.05 -14.63
CA LEU A 153 25.21 20.30 -13.57
C LEU A 153 24.70 21.23 -12.46
N GLU A 154 25.58 22.07 -11.92
CA GLU A 154 25.20 23.04 -10.87
C GLU A 154 24.09 23.98 -11.36
N ALA A 155 24.15 24.44 -12.61
CA ALA A 155 23.09 25.28 -13.18
C ALA A 155 21.75 24.55 -13.30
N LEU A 156 21.77 23.28 -13.72
CA LEU A 156 20.57 22.43 -13.86
C LEU A 156 19.94 22.16 -12.49
N LEU A 157 20.72 21.73 -11.50
CA LEU A 157 20.20 21.51 -10.13
C LEU A 157 19.60 22.81 -9.57
N ASN A 158 20.29 23.94 -9.73
CA ASN A 158 19.78 25.24 -9.28
C ASN A 158 18.46 25.67 -9.97
N GLU A 159 18.21 25.27 -11.22
CA GLU A 159 16.92 25.55 -11.90
C GLU A 159 15.74 24.89 -11.17
N TYR A 160 15.99 23.77 -10.51
CA TYR A 160 15.03 23.03 -9.70
C TYR A 160 15.16 23.33 -8.19
N GLU A 161 15.92 24.37 -7.82
CA GLU A 161 16.24 24.74 -6.44
C GLU A 161 16.87 23.62 -5.62
N ASP A 162 17.64 22.79 -6.33
CA ASP A 162 18.36 21.65 -5.83
C ASP A 162 19.87 21.95 -5.78
N SER A 163 20.64 21.11 -5.09
CA SER A 163 22.06 21.26 -4.87
C SER A 163 22.77 19.92 -4.85
N LEU A 164 23.98 19.89 -5.41
CA LEU A 164 24.86 18.72 -5.30
C LEU A 164 25.13 18.32 -3.84
N GLU A 165 25.01 19.26 -2.88
CA GLU A 165 25.19 18.99 -1.45
C GLU A 165 24.05 18.15 -0.83
N TYR A 166 22.92 17.98 -1.52
CA TYR A 166 21.79 17.18 -1.04
C TYR A 166 21.90 15.69 -1.38
N TYR A 167 22.92 15.33 -2.15
CA TYR A 167 23.17 13.95 -2.59
C TYR A 167 24.41 13.41 -1.90
N GLU A 168 24.29 12.20 -1.36
CA GLU A 168 25.44 11.46 -0.83
C GLU A 168 25.98 10.49 -1.88
N TYR A 169 25.10 10.03 -2.78
CA TYR A 169 25.39 8.97 -3.75
C TYR A 169 25.08 9.38 -5.20
N ILE A 170 25.82 8.78 -6.15
CA ILE A 170 25.77 9.12 -7.57
C ILE A 170 24.44 8.75 -8.20
N GLU A 171 23.84 7.64 -7.78
CA GLU A 171 22.59 7.11 -8.32
C GLU A 171 21.40 8.00 -7.92
N GLU A 172 21.46 8.62 -6.72
CA GLU A 172 20.47 9.63 -6.31
C GLU A 172 20.56 10.88 -7.19
N LEU A 173 21.79 11.34 -7.45
CA LEU A 173 22.05 12.46 -8.34
C LEU A 173 21.64 12.13 -9.78
N GLU A 174 21.97 10.93 -10.27
CA GLU A 174 21.61 10.43 -11.59
C GLU A 174 20.09 10.41 -11.77
N TYR A 175 19.35 9.87 -10.80
CA TYR A 175 17.89 9.88 -10.82
C TYR A 175 17.32 11.29 -10.90
N ALA A 176 17.89 12.23 -10.14
CA ALA A 176 17.49 13.64 -10.20
C ALA A 176 17.78 14.26 -11.57
N LEU A 177 18.93 13.95 -12.20
CA LEU A 177 19.27 14.42 -13.54
C LEU A 177 18.36 13.83 -14.62
N ASP A 178 18.07 12.54 -14.53
CA ASP A 178 17.13 11.87 -15.40
C ASP A 178 15.75 12.50 -15.32
N PHE A 179 15.30 12.80 -14.10
CA PHE A 179 14.11 13.60 -13.88
C PHE A 179 14.29 14.98 -14.53
N TYR A 180 15.23 15.83 -14.12
CA TYR A 180 15.33 17.21 -14.61
C TYR A 180 15.54 17.37 -16.13
N MET A 181 16.21 16.42 -16.77
CA MET A 181 16.52 16.47 -18.21
C MET A 181 15.45 15.82 -19.09
N ASN A 182 14.78 14.77 -18.60
CA ASN A 182 13.74 14.07 -19.36
C ASN A 182 12.31 14.45 -18.95
N TYR A 183 12.17 15.18 -17.84
CA TYR A 183 10.91 15.76 -17.41
C TYR A 183 10.52 16.90 -18.34
N ASP A 184 9.58 16.64 -19.24
CA ASP A 184 9.06 17.61 -20.21
C ASP A 184 8.05 18.61 -19.61
N GLY A 185 7.90 18.61 -18.28
CA GLY A 185 6.96 19.44 -17.55
C GLY A 185 5.64 18.74 -17.23
N GLU A 186 5.38 17.55 -17.77
CA GLU A 186 4.24 16.75 -17.35
C GLU A 186 4.63 15.93 -16.11
N LEU A 187 4.30 16.43 -14.91
CA LEU A 187 3.91 15.51 -13.84
C LEU A 187 2.94 14.52 -14.50
N PRO A 188 3.00 13.20 -14.26
CA PRO A 188 1.86 12.35 -14.57
C PRO A 188 0.66 13.10 -14.02
N ASP A 189 -0.31 13.41 -14.88
CA ASP A 189 -1.32 14.40 -14.56
C ASP A 189 -2.16 13.91 -13.37
N MET A 190 -1.68 14.21 -12.16
CA MET A 190 -2.36 13.86 -10.92
C MET A 190 -3.67 14.62 -10.83
N SER A 191 -3.93 15.60 -11.72
CA SER A 191 -5.26 16.18 -11.84
C SER A 191 -6.29 15.14 -12.23
N GLU A 192 -5.96 14.12 -13.04
CA GLU A 192 -6.89 13.01 -13.32
C GLU A 192 -7.21 12.24 -12.03
N PHE A 193 -6.20 11.97 -11.20
CA PHE A 193 -6.36 11.32 -9.91
C PHE A 193 -7.18 12.17 -8.92
N PHE A 194 -6.91 13.47 -8.80
CA PHE A 194 -7.68 14.36 -7.90
C PHE A 194 -9.10 14.62 -8.42
N THR A 195 -9.28 14.68 -9.74
CA THR A 195 -10.59 14.81 -10.39
C THR A 195 -11.46 13.60 -10.11
N GLU A 196 -10.88 12.40 -10.00
CA GLU A 196 -11.60 11.19 -9.61
C GLU A 196 -12.28 11.34 -8.23
N PHE A 197 -11.62 12.03 -7.29
CA PHE A 197 -12.19 12.39 -5.99
C PHE A 197 -13.01 13.69 -5.99
N GLY A 198 -13.24 14.30 -7.14
CA GLY A 198 -14.03 15.53 -7.28
C GLY A 198 -13.30 16.82 -6.93
N LEU A 199 -11.99 16.79 -6.69
CA LEU A 199 -11.20 17.97 -6.34
C LEU A 199 -10.92 18.84 -7.57
N THR A 200 -11.19 20.14 -7.46
CA THR A 200 -10.85 21.13 -8.49
C THR A 200 -9.43 21.70 -8.32
N GLU A 201 -8.88 22.28 -9.37
CA GLU A 201 -7.58 22.98 -9.30
C GLU A 201 -7.57 24.09 -8.26
N GLU A 202 -8.67 24.86 -8.15
CA GLU A 202 -8.78 25.93 -7.16
C GLU A 202 -8.80 25.42 -5.72
N GLU A 203 -9.44 24.27 -5.49
CA GLU A 203 -9.50 23.64 -4.17
C GLU A 203 -8.16 23.02 -3.78
N LEU A 204 -7.44 22.45 -4.74
CA LEU A 204 -6.06 22.00 -4.54
C LEU A 204 -5.15 23.17 -4.17
N ASP A 205 -5.22 24.30 -4.89
CA ASP A 205 -4.45 25.50 -4.58
C ASP A 205 -4.78 26.06 -3.20
N ALA A 206 -6.06 26.08 -2.82
CA ALA A 206 -6.50 26.49 -1.49
C ALA A 206 -5.97 25.58 -0.38
N LEU A 207 -5.99 24.26 -0.58
CA LEU A 207 -5.41 23.30 0.36
C LEU A 207 -3.90 23.49 0.49
N PHE A 208 -3.18 23.59 -0.63
CA PHE A 208 -1.72 23.81 -0.61
C PHE A 208 -1.34 25.10 0.11
N THR A 209 -2.07 26.19 -0.17
CA THR A 209 -1.87 27.47 0.50
C THR A 209 -2.11 27.35 2.00
N HIS A 210 -3.18 26.69 2.41
CA HIS A 210 -3.49 26.47 3.83
C HIS A 210 -2.37 25.70 4.55
N PHE A 211 -1.92 24.58 4.01
CA PHE A 211 -0.81 23.82 4.61
C PHE A 211 0.48 24.64 4.67
N ALA A 212 0.74 25.47 3.65
CA ALA A 212 1.88 26.37 3.64
C ALA A 212 1.89 27.32 4.84
N GLU A 213 0.76 27.98 5.08
CA GLU A 213 0.59 28.92 6.18
C GLU A 213 0.67 28.22 7.55
N VAL A 214 0.14 27.01 7.66
CA VAL A 214 0.19 26.21 8.90
C VAL A 214 1.62 25.83 9.28
N ILE A 215 2.44 25.48 8.28
CA ILE A 215 3.81 25.01 8.45
C ILE A 215 4.81 26.17 8.57
N GLU A 216 4.49 27.34 8.01
CA GLU A 216 5.41 28.48 7.96
C GLU A 216 5.88 28.94 9.34
N GLY A 217 7.20 28.92 9.54
CA GLY A 217 7.83 29.39 10.78
C GLY A 217 7.73 28.39 11.94
N ASN A 218 7.22 27.18 11.70
CA ASN A 218 7.13 26.11 12.68
C ASN A 218 7.49 24.74 12.07
N GLU A 219 8.31 24.72 11.02
CA GLU A 219 8.59 23.51 10.23
C GLU A 219 9.12 22.35 11.06
N GLU A 220 10.15 22.60 11.88
CA GLU A 220 10.80 21.58 12.72
C GLU A 220 9.80 20.95 13.70
N ALA A 221 9.06 21.78 14.43
CA ALA A 221 8.09 21.27 15.40
C ALA A 221 6.89 20.58 14.72
N PHE A 222 6.50 21.03 13.52
CA PHE A 222 5.45 20.37 12.74
C PHE A 222 5.90 18.97 12.32
N LEU A 223 7.12 18.83 11.80
CA LEU A 223 7.69 17.54 11.42
C LEU A 223 7.86 16.61 12.63
N ASP A 224 8.40 17.11 13.74
CA ASP A 224 8.52 16.33 14.99
C ASP A 224 7.18 15.81 15.47
N GLN A 225 6.13 16.63 15.41
CA GLN A 225 4.78 16.23 15.80
C GLN A 225 4.15 15.23 14.83
N MET A 226 4.37 15.39 13.52
CA MET A 226 3.95 14.42 12.51
C MET A 226 4.65 13.07 12.71
N LEU A 227 5.96 13.05 12.96
CA LEU A 227 6.71 11.83 13.24
C LEU A 227 6.23 11.14 14.52
N ALA A 228 5.96 11.91 15.59
CA ALA A 228 5.42 11.33 16.81
C ALA A 228 4.00 10.74 16.63
N LEU A 229 3.19 11.32 15.75
CA LEU A 229 1.89 10.77 15.36
C LEU A 229 2.07 9.51 14.52
N ASN A 230 3.02 9.50 13.59
CA ASN A 230 3.38 8.33 12.80
C ASN A 230 3.85 7.16 13.69
N ASP A 231 4.75 7.41 14.66
CA ASP A 231 5.21 6.39 15.61
C ASP A 231 4.10 5.79 16.46
N ARG A 232 3.02 6.54 16.70
CA ARG A 232 1.83 6.04 17.38
C ARG A 232 0.97 5.21 16.44
N MET A 233 0.85 5.63 15.18
CA MET A 233 0.18 4.89 14.13
C MET A 233 0.87 3.54 13.87
N MET A 234 2.20 3.51 13.81
CA MET A 234 2.99 2.30 13.58
C MET A 234 2.92 1.26 14.72
N LYS A 235 2.35 1.61 15.88
CA LYS A 235 2.12 0.66 16.99
C LYS A 235 0.85 -0.15 16.82
N PHE A 236 -0.03 0.26 15.92
CA PHE A 236 -1.14 -0.56 15.52
C PHE A 236 -0.59 -1.65 14.62
N GLU A 237 -0.77 -2.91 15.03
CA GLU A 237 -0.52 -4.06 14.17
C GLU A 237 -1.46 -3.96 12.95
N ASN A 238 -1.07 -4.52 11.80
CA ASN A 238 -2.01 -4.65 10.69
C ASN A 238 -3.19 -5.48 11.20
N PHE A 239 -4.38 -4.86 11.26
CA PHE A 239 -5.61 -5.54 11.64
C PHE A 239 -6.30 -6.00 10.36
N ASP A 240 -6.74 -7.25 10.35
CA ASP A 240 -7.48 -7.81 9.23
C ASP A 240 -8.96 -7.37 9.25
N SER A 241 -9.43 -6.83 10.37
CA SER A 241 -10.79 -6.27 10.51
C SER A 241 -10.89 -5.30 11.69
N ALA A 242 -11.81 -4.33 11.58
CA ALA A 242 -12.14 -3.42 12.67
C ALA A 242 -12.75 -4.09 13.92
N THR A 243 -13.09 -5.39 13.89
CA THR A 243 -13.41 -6.15 15.13
C THR A 243 -12.22 -6.48 16.00
N GLU A 244 -11.01 -6.46 15.43
CA GLU A 244 -9.78 -6.70 16.19
C GLU A 244 -9.38 -5.47 17.00
N LEU A 245 -9.92 -4.30 16.64
CA LEU A 245 -9.76 -3.06 17.38
C LEU A 245 -10.52 -3.13 18.70
N SER A 246 -9.77 -3.11 19.80
CA SER A 246 -10.37 -2.88 21.11
C SER A 246 -10.93 -1.47 21.21
N ALA A 247 -11.82 -1.24 22.19
CA ALA A 247 -12.29 0.11 22.48
C ALA A 247 -11.16 1.10 22.85
N ALA A 248 -10.01 0.58 23.30
CA ALA A 248 -8.82 1.40 23.54
C ALA A 248 -8.12 1.78 22.22
N ASP A 249 -8.07 0.86 21.26
CA ASP A 249 -7.46 1.07 19.95
C ASP A 249 -8.25 2.09 19.13
N ILE A 250 -9.58 1.96 19.09
CA ILE A 250 -10.47 2.94 18.46
C ILE A 250 -10.29 4.33 19.11
N ALA A 251 -10.15 4.38 20.43
CA ALA A 251 -9.95 5.65 21.13
C ALA A 251 -8.60 6.30 20.79
N GLU A 252 -7.54 5.50 20.60
CA GLU A 252 -6.23 5.98 20.22
C GLU A 252 -6.20 6.44 18.75
N LEU A 253 -6.84 5.72 17.83
CA LEU A 253 -7.01 6.13 16.43
C LEU A 253 -7.76 7.47 16.32
N LEU A 254 -8.84 7.63 17.08
CA LEU A 254 -9.57 8.90 17.16
C LEU A 254 -8.71 10.04 17.74
N SER A 255 -7.82 9.73 18.69
CA SER A 255 -6.86 10.72 19.22
C SER A 255 -5.88 11.16 18.14
N ILE A 256 -5.26 10.22 17.42
CA ILE A 256 -4.34 10.50 16.33
C ILE A 256 -5.04 11.34 15.25
N TYR A 257 -6.23 10.92 14.82
CA TYR A 257 -7.04 11.66 13.85
C TYR A 257 -7.30 13.10 14.31
N HIS A 258 -7.70 13.28 15.57
CA HIS A 258 -7.95 14.62 16.11
C HIS A 258 -6.68 15.48 16.16
N GLU A 259 -5.56 14.88 16.55
CA GLU A 259 -4.27 15.56 16.64
C GLU A 259 -3.75 15.94 15.26
N VAL A 260 -3.89 15.09 14.25
CA VAL A 260 -3.60 15.42 12.84
C VAL A 260 -4.43 16.61 12.39
N LEU A 261 -5.74 16.64 12.64
CA LEU A 261 -6.58 17.77 12.29
C LEU A 261 -6.22 19.07 13.04
N GLN A 262 -5.84 18.96 14.31
CA GLN A 262 -5.39 20.12 15.08
C GLN A 262 -4.07 20.66 14.55
N LEU A 263 -3.11 19.77 14.27
CA LEU A 263 -1.80 20.09 13.74
C LEU A 263 -1.91 20.74 12.35
N SER A 264 -2.76 20.19 11.49
CA SER A 264 -3.05 20.75 10.17
C SER A 264 -4.01 21.93 10.20
N GLN A 265 -4.53 22.33 11.36
CA GLN A 265 -5.53 23.40 11.50
C GLN A 265 -6.77 23.22 10.60
N LEU A 266 -7.21 21.97 10.42
CA LEU A 266 -8.36 21.60 9.61
C LEU A 266 -9.60 21.31 10.45
N LYS A 267 -10.76 21.55 9.84
CA LYS A 267 -12.08 21.09 10.26
C LYS A 267 -12.68 20.28 9.13
N VAL A 268 -13.10 19.07 9.45
CA VAL A 268 -13.72 18.16 8.50
C VAL A 268 -15.20 18.02 8.80
N LYS A 269 -16.03 17.95 7.75
CA LYS A 269 -17.45 17.59 7.85
C LYS A 269 -17.75 16.49 6.85
N PHE A 270 -18.46 15.47 7.30
CA PHE A 270 -18.86 14.35 6.46
C PHE A 270 -20.35 14.44 6.14
N TYR A 271 -20.72 14.01 4.95
CA TYR A 271 -22.11 13.93 4.53
C TYR A 271 -22.34 12.72 3.62
N LEU A 272 -23.50 12.10 3.74
CA LEU A 272 -24.01 11.15 2.76
C LEU A 272 -24.80 11.91 1.70
N VAL A 273 -24.53 11.62 0.42
CA VAL A 273 -25.20 12.22 -0.72
C VAL A 273 -25.92 11.13 -1.51
N LYS A 274 -27.26 11.19 -1.52
CA LYS A 274 -28.10 10.25 -2.28
C LYS A 274 -29.21 11.00 -3.00
N ASP A 275 -29.36 10.77 -4.29
CA ASP A 275 -30.35 11.48 -5.14
C ASP A 275 -30.26 13.02 -5.03
N GLY A 276 -29.05 13.56 -4.85
CA GLY A 276 -28.81 15.00 -4.67
C GLY A 276 -29.24 15.57 -3.30
N LYS A 277 -29.60 14.73 -2.33
CA LYS A 277 -29.83 15.14 -0.94
C LYS A 277 -28.59 14.89 -0.11
N LYS A 278 -28.20 15.92 0.65
CA LYS A 278 -27.04 15.93 1.54
C LYS A 278 -27.49 15.75 2.99
N GLU A 279 -27.05 14.67 3.62
CA GLU A 279 -27.34 14.35 5.02
C GLU A 279 -26.04 14.37 5.85
N PRO A 280 -25.95 15.12 6.95
CA PRO A 280 -24.73 15.19 7.74
C PRO A 280 -24.42 13.85 8.43
N LEU A 281 -23.15 13.48 8.39
CA LEU A 281 -22.62 12.25 8.98
C LEU A 281 -21.56 12.61 10.03
N SER A 282 -21.61 11.97 11.20
CA SER A 282 -20.56 12.11 12.21
C SER A 282 -19.45 11.10 11.95
N LEU A 283 -18.22 11.41 12.37
CA LEU A 283 -17.10 10.46 12.31
C LEU A 283 -17.42 9.14 13.05
N GLU A 284 -18.07 9.23 14.21
CA GLU A 284 -18.54 8.05 14.97
C GLU A 284 -19.55 7.19 14.21
N ALA A 285 -20.35 7.80 13.33
CA ALA A 285 -21.28 7.07 12.48
C ALA A 285 -20.58 6.53 11.25
N LEU A 286 -19.64 7.28 10.65
CA LEU A 286 -18.81 6.83 9.54
C LEU A 286 -18.01 5.56 9.89
N MET A 287 -17.41 5.50 11.07
CA MET A 287 -16.71 4.30 11.55
C MET A 287 -17.63 3.08 11.79
N LYS A 288 -18.95 3.24 11.69
CA LYS A 288 -19.94 2.16 11.91
C LYS A 288 -20.75 1.87 10.65
N ILE A 289 -20.37 2.46 9.52
CA ILE A 289 -21.07 2.27 8.25
C ILE A 289 -20.37 1.16 7.48
N ASP A 290 -21.16 0.16 7.13
CA ASP A 290 -20.67 -1.06 6.49
C ASP A 290 -20.68 -0.96 4.97
N TYR A 291 -21.60 -0.16 4.44
CA TYR A 291 -21.81 0.10 3.02
C TYR A 291 -22.49 1.47 2.89
N LEU A 292 -22.20 2.23 1.84
CA LEU A 292 -22.87 3.52 1.61
C LEU A 292 -24.25 3.36 0.97
N ASP A 293 -24.68 2.14 0.66
CA ASP A 293 -26.05 1.85 0.24
C ASP A 293 -26.40 2.56 -1.09
N GLY A 294 -25.40 2.73 -1.97
CA GLY A 294 -25.51 3.52 -3.19
C GLY A 294 -25.53 5.04 -2.97
N ALA A 295 -25.11 5.53 -1.79
CA ALA A 295 -24.85 6.95 -1.53
C ALA A 295 -23.36 7.27 -1.71
N ASP A 296 -23.05 8.51 -2.05
CA ASP A 296 -21.67 8.99 -2.07
C ASP A 296 -21.31 9.61 -0.71
N LEU A 297 -20.06 9.46 -0.28
CA LEU A 297 -19.53 10.12 0.90
C LEU A 297 -18.84 11.43 0.47
N LEU A 298 -19.45 12.55 0.85
CA LEU A 298 -18.91 13.89 0.66
C LEU A 298 -18.15 14.33 1.92
N ILE A 299 -16.89 14.70 1.73
CA ILE A 299 -15.99 15.19 2.78
C ILE A 299 -15.69 16.64 2.48
N GLU A 300 -16.10 17.57 3.34
CA GLU A 300 -15.74 18.98 3.21
C GLU A 300 -14.63 19.35 4.18
N LEU A 301 -13.64 20.07 3.69
CA LEU A 301 -12.49 20.58 4.42
C LEU A 301 -12.60 22.09 4.59
N TYR A 302 -12.36 22.54 5.82
CA TYR A 302 -12.36 23.95 6.21
C TYR A 302 -11.14 24.25 7.07
N ASN A 303 -10.68 25.49 7.10
CA ASN A 303 -9.73 25.93 8.12
C ASN A 303 -10.43 26.16 9.48
N LEU A 304 -9.65 26.46 10.53
CA LEU A 304 -10.21 26.71 11.87
C LEU A 304 -11.11 27.96 11.93
N GLN A 305 -10.94 28.91 11.02
CA GLN A 305 -11.74 30.12 10.87
C GLN A 305 -13.09 29.85 10.20
N GLY A 306 -13.25 28.67 9.58
CA GLY A 306 -14.47 28.22 8.92
C GLY A 306 -14.54 28.61 7.44
N GLU A 307 -13.42 28.99 6.84
CA GLU A 307 -13.30 29.17 5.39
C GLU A 307 -13.22 27.80 4.73
N PHE A 308 -13.95 27.64 3.63
CA PHE A 308 -13.95 26.41 2.84
C PHE A 308 -12.63 26.29 2.08
N LEU A 309 -12.05 25.09 2.07
CA LEU A 309 -10.80 24.80 1.38
C LEU A 309 -11.03 23.88 0.19
N ALA A 310 -11.72 22.76 0.41
CA ALA A 310 -11.96 21.75 -0.62
C ALA A 310 -13.11 20.82 -0.22
N ASP A 311 -13.66 20.10 -1.19
CA ASP A 311 -14.44 18.90 -0.93
C ASP A 311 -13.93 17.68 -1.71
N LEU A 312 -14.15 16.49 -1.14
CA LEU A 312 -13.82 15.22 -1.76
C LEU A 312 -15.08 14.37 -1.80
N VAL A 313 -15.27 13.64 -2.90
CA VAL A 313 -16.37 12.71 -3.09
C VAL A 313 -15.80 11.31 -3.24
N LEU A 314 -16.12 10.45 -2.28
CA LEU A 314 -15.96 9.01 -2.40
C LEU A 314 -17.27 8.44 -2.90
N THR A 315 -17.30 8.00 -4.16
CA THR A 315 -18.52 7.45 -4.75
C THR A 315 -18.91 6.13 -4.08
N ALA A 316 -20.18 5.75 -4.15
CA ALA A 316 -20.62 4.45 -3.67
C ALA A 316 -19.82 3.29 -4.27
N GLU A 317 -19.40 3.39 -5.54
CA GLU A 317 -18.61 2.35 -6.22
C GLU A 317 -17.18 2.27 -5.68
N MET A 318 -16.57 3.42 -5.36
CA MET A 318 -15.26 3.46 -4.69
C MET A 318 -15.36 2.86 -3.29
N PHE A 319 -16.46 3.16 -2.57
CA PHE A 319 -16.68 2.71 -1.21
C PHE A 319 -17.11 1.24 -1.12
N ASP A 320 -17.88 0.73 -2.08
CA ASP A 320 -18.41 -0.64 -2.11
C ASP A 320 -17.49 -1.61 -2.90
N SER A 321 -16.30 -1.15 -3.30
CA SER A 321 -15.27 -2.01 -3.90
C SER A 321 -14.81 -3.08 -2.89
N GLU A 322 -14.36 -4.25 -3.35
CA GLU A 322 -13.87 -5.33 -2.46
C GLU A 322 -12.72 -4.88 -1.53
N LEU A 323 -12.13 -3.71 -1.79
CA LEU A 323 -11.17 -2.99 -0.94
C LEU A 323 -11.74 -2.46 0.39
N LEU A 324 -13.06 -2.48 0.60
CA LEU A 324 -13.74 -1.84 1.73
C LEU A 324 -14.88 -2.64 2.37
N LYS A 325 -15.20 -3.81 1.83
CA LYS A 325 -16.36 -4.61 2.27
C LYS A 325 -16.19 -5.24 3.66
N GLU A 326 -14.96 -5.38 4.16
CA GLU A 326 -14.70 -6.18 5.37
C GLU A 326 -14.71 -5.40 6.69
N THR A 327 -14.58 -4.07 6.66
CA THR A 327 -14.45 -3.26 7.89
C THR A 327 -15.79 -3.00 8.60
N GLY A 328 -16.91 -3.24 7.92
CA GLY A 328 -18.26 -2.84 8.33
C GLY A 328 -19.04 -3.83 9.19
N GLU A 329 -19.19 -5.07 8.71
CA GLU A 329 -20.16 -6.06 9.22
C GLU A 329 -20.00 -6.43 10.70
N ASP A 330 -18.91 -5.97 11.31
CA ASP A 330 -18.25 -6.53 12.46
C ASP A 330 -18.35 -5.60 13.70
N LEU A 331 -18.66 -4.31 13.53
CA LEU A 331 -18.78 -3.34 14.63
C LEU A 331 -20.18 -3.26 15.28
N ALA A 332 -21.20 -3.88 14.68
CA ALA A 332 -22.56 -3.83 15.22
C ALA A 332 -22.77 -4.67 16.51
N GLU A 333 -21.88 -5.62 16.83
CA GLU A 333 -21.99 -6.44 18.05
C GLU A 333 -21.33 -5.79 19.29
N THR A 334 -20.37 -4.88 19.14
CA THR A 334 -19.58 -4.36 20.28
C THR A 334 -20.29 -3.26 21.09
N VAL A 335 -21.23 -2.51 20.47
CA VAL A 335 -21.95 -1.41 21.14
C VAL A 335 -23.01 -1.92 22.13
N LYS A 336 -23.54 -3.14 21.95
CA LYS A 336 -24.49 -3.74 22.91
C LYS A 336 -23.85 -4.04 24.27
N VAL A 337 -22.54 -4.26 24.30
CA VAL A 337 -21.81 -4.58 25.53
C VAL A 337 -21.64 -3.34 26.43
N VAL A 338 -21.59 -2.13 25.87
CA VAL A 338 -21.42 -0.91 26.67
C VAL A 338 -22.71 -0.49 27.41
N GLU A 339 -23.89 -0.84 26.88
CA GLU A 339 -25.15 -0.63 27.59
C GLU A 339 -25.41 -1.70 28.67
N GLU A 340 -25.03 -2.96 28.44
CA GLU A 340 -25.25 -4.04 29.43
C GLU A 340 -24.21 -4.07 30.58
N VAL A 341 -23.02 -3.48 30.41
CA VAL A 341 -22.00 -3.40 31.49
C VAL A 341 -22.38 -2.43 32.62
N LYS A 342 -23.44 -1.62 32.47
CA LYS A 342 -24.00 -0.85 33.59
C LYS A 342 -24.92 -1.67 34.50
N GLU A 343 -25.43 -2.82 34.07
CA GLU A 343 -26.40 -3.62 34.83
C GLU A 343 -26.12 -5.13 34.86
N ALA A 344 -24.90 -5.58 35.19
CA ALA A 344 -24.74 -6.96 35.66
C ALA A 344 -23.48 -7.14 36.51
N LYS A 345 -23.67 -7.11 37.83
CA LYS A 345 -22.78 -7.78 38.77
C LYS A 345 -23.10 -9.28 38.76
N GLU A 346 -22.04 -10.08 38.91
CA GLU A 346 -21.99 -11.51 39.29
C GLU A 346 -21.73 -12.53 38.16
N ALA A 347 -20.81 -13.45 38.47
CA ALA A 347 -20.15 -14.42 37.59
C ALA A 347 -20.91 -15.78 37.49
N PRO A 348 -20.29 -16.87 36.97
CA PRO A 348 -20.17 -17.23 35.55
C PRO A 348 -20.86 -18.58 35.24
N LYS A 349 -21.34 -18.82 34.01
CA LYS A 349 -21.65 -20.19 33.52
C LYS A 349 -21.36 -20.38 32.03
N GLN A 350 -20.58 -21.44 31.78
CA GLN A 350 -20.23 -22.05 30.49
C GLN A 350 -21.47 -22.46 29.67
N ALA A 351 -21.38 -22.30 28.35
CA ALA A 351 -22.17 -23.06 27.38
C ALA A 351 -21.31 -23.40 26.14
N ASN A 352 -21.45 -24.66 25.71
CA ASN A 352 -20.70 -25.39 24.68
C ASN A 352 -20.54 -24.68 23.31
N LYS A 353 -19.31 -24.62 22.79
CA LYS A 353 -19.01 -24.42 21.35
C LYS A 353 -18.67 -25.77 20.69
N LYS A 354 -19.17 -25.96 19.46
CA LYS A 354 -18.80 -27.05 18.53
C LYS A 354 -17.30 -26.99 18.18
N PRO A 355 -16.67 -28.10 17.76
CA PRO A 355 -15.22 -28.14 17.55
C PRO A 355 -14.84 -27.35 16.29
N LEU A 356 -14.09 -26.26 16.50
CA LEU A 356 -13.35 -25.54 15.46
C LEU A 356 -12.19 -26.44 15.00
N GLN A 357 -12.01 -26.54 13.68
CA GLN A 357 -10.81 -27.17 13.12
C GLN A 357 -9.59 -26.32 13.52
N LYS A 358 -8.52 -26.99 13.95
CA LYS A 358 -7.30 -26.37 14.46
C LYS A 358 -6.16 -26.73 13.53
N THR A 359 -5.29 -25.76 13.24
CA THR A 359 -3.95 -26.03 12.74
C THR A 359 -3.10 -26.72 13.81
N VAL A 360 -2.01 -27.38 13.42
CA VAL A 360 -1.12 -28.12 14.34
C VAL A 360 -0.50 -27.22 15.43
N LYS A 361 -0.47 -25.88 15.21
CA LYS A 361 -0.08 -24.85 16.19
C LYS A 361 -1.24 -23.95 16.69
N GLY A 362 -2.49 -24.27 16.38
CA GLY A 362 -3.66 -23.68 17.04
C GLY A 362 -3.99 -22.21 16.73
N GLY A 363 -3.37 -21.61 15.72
CA GLY A 363 -3.79 -20.31 15.16
C GLY A 363 -5.00 -20.47 14.23
N LYS A 364 -5.87 -19.46 14.20
CA LYS A 364 -6.90 -19.30 13.15
C LYS A 364 -6.21 -18.88 11.84
N LEU A 365 -6.77 -19.29 10.70
CA LEU A 365 -6.44 -18.67 9.40
C LEU A 365 -6.92 -17.20 9.43
N PRO A 366 -6.09 -16.22 9.04
CA PRO A 366 -6.50 -14.83 8.83
C PRO A 366 -7.29 -14.69 7.52
N ASP A 367 -8.27 -13.78 7.51
CA ASP A 367 -8.97 -13.32 6.29
C ASP A 367 -8.15 -12.14 5.74
N THR A 368 -7.73 -12.19 4.46
CA THR A 368 -6.56 -11.44 3.94
C THR A 368 -6.89 -10.18 3.11
N ALA A 369 -7.84 -9.32 3.51
CA ALA A 369 -8.00 -8.01 2.88
C ALA A 369 -7.49 -6.89 3.81
N SER A 370 -6.26 -6.45 3.59
CA SER A 370 -5.62 -5.30 4.26
C SER A 370 -6.47 -4.02 4.13
N ASP A 371 -6.65 -3.25 5.21
CA ASP A 371 -7.51 -2.05 5.28
C ASP A 371 -6.93 -0.84 4.51
N TYR A 372 -7.19 -0.78 3.20
CA TYR A 372 -6.64 0.23 2.28
C TYR A 372 -7.17 1.66 2.50
N VAL A 373 -8.35 1.89 3.10
CA VAL A 373 -8.90 3.27 3.25
C VAL A 373 -8.21 4.09 4.32
N GLN A 374 -7.78 3.45 5.41
CA GLN A 374 -7.01 4.12 6.43
C GLN A 374 -5.62 4.51 5.88
N ASN A 375 -5.01 3.60 5.11
CA ASN A 375 -3.78 3.84 4.37
C ASN A 375 -3.94 4.86 3.23
N MET A 376 -5.10 4.94 2.59
CA MET A 376 -5.41 5.91 1.53
C MET A 376 -5.60 7.33 2.07
N LEU A 377 -6.32 7.51 3.19
CA LEU A 377 -6.48 8.82 3.80
C LEU A 377 -5.17 9.35 4.40
N ILE A 378 -4.35 8.46 4.95
CA ILE A 378 -2.99 8.78 5.41
C ILE A 378 -2.07 9.05 4.21
N GLY A 379 -2.16 8.24 3.15
CA GLY A 379 -1.43 8.41 1.90
C GLY A 379 -1.74 9.73 1.20
N LEU A 380 -3.01 10.14 1.12
CA LEU A 380 -3.41 11.44 0.58
C LEU A 380 -2.88 12.61 1.42
N LEU A 381 -2.85 12.47 2.74
CA LEU A 381 -2.24 13.45 3.64
C LEU A 381 -0.71 13.51 3.50
N LEU A 382 -0.04 12.36 3.32
CA LEU A 382 1.41 12.27 3.09
C LEU A 382 1.81 12.79 1.72
N ILE A 383 1.04 12.50 0.66
CA ILE A 383 1.27 13.02 -0.70
C ILE A 383 1.08 14.53 -0.73
N ALA A 384 0.03 15.06 -0.09
CA ALA A 384 -0.16 16.51 0.03
C ALA A 384 0.99 17.19 0.81
N SER A 385 1.53 16.51 1.83
CA SER A 385 2.68 16.96 2.60
C SER A 385 3.99 16.90 1.80
N GLY A 386 4.20 15.82 1.04
CA GLY A 386 5.39 15.58 0.23
C GLY A 386 5.49 16.49 -0.99
N VAL A 387 4.39 16.67 -1.74
CA VAL A 387 4.31 17.62 -2.86
C VAL A 387 4.50 19.07 -2.39
N PHE A 388 4.07 19.39 -1.15
CA PHE A 388 4.28 20.70 -0.56
C PHE A 388 5.73 20.93 -0.07
N LEU A 389 6.37 19.93 0.55
CA LEU A 389 7.80 19.99 0.89
C LEU A 389 8.65 20.16 -0.37
N TYR A 390 8.30 19.45 -1.46
CA TYR A 390 8.91 19.61 -2.78
C TYR A 390 8.72 21.02 -3.37
N ARG A 391 7.52 21.62 -3.24
CA ARG A 391 7.27 23.01 -3.69
C ARG A 391 7.93 24.09 -2.81
N LYS A 392 8.20 23.85 -1.52
CA LYS A 392 8.81 24.86 -0.63
C LYS A 392 10.34 24.84 -0.65
N LEU A 393 10.96 23.71 -0.96
CA LEU A 393 12.37 23.70 -1.40
C LEU A 393 12.53 24.59 -2.64
N LYS A 394 11.51 24.60 -3.52
CA LYS A 394 11.32 25.47 -4.68
C LYS A 394 10.84 26.93 -4.42
N VAL A 395 10.89 27.41 -3.18
CA VAL A 395 10.64 28.85 -2.86
C VAL A 395 11.70 29.43 -1.92
N LYS A 396 12.47 28.58 -1.21
CA LYS A 396 13.61 29.02 -0.38
C LYS A 396 14.92 29.13 -1.17
N GLY A 397 14.96 28.73 -2.45
CA GLY A 397 16.08 28.91 -3.38
C GLY A 397 15.99 30.15 -4.29
N ALA A 398 15.00 31.04 -4.10
CA ALA A 398 14.86 32.32 -4.81
C ALA A 398 15.51 33.54 -4.11
#